data_AF-A0A7S2G059-F1
#
_entry.id   AF-A0A7S2G059-F1
#
_cell.length_a   1.000
_cell.length_b   1.000
_cell.length_c   1.000
_cell.angle_alpha   90.00
_cell.angle_beta   90.00
_cell.angle_gamma   90.00
#
_symmetry.space_group_name_H-M   'P 1'
#
loop_
_entity.id
_entity.type
_entity.pdbx_description
1 polymer ?
#
loop_
_entity_poly.entity_id
_entity_poly.type
_entity_poly.pdbx_seq_one_letter_code
_entity_poly.pdbx_strand_id
1 'polypeptide(L)'
;WKLLEPTTPFGDKFEFTPTSGCLTVGASETLDITFCSDILGEFSEMFNFQLQGSDDLLSCQIKGHVVGPTFNFDVDEIDFGVVSYSFMHKKTITLSNTSDIPMEYVLSVPQDGTFVKKEFE
;
A
#
# COMPACT_ATOMS: atom_id res chain seq x y z
N TRP A 1 -8.78 -32.06 -1.59
CA TRP A 1 -8.27 -31.05 -0.65
C TRP A 1 -9.16 -29.82 -0.77
N LYS A 2 -9.32 -29.04 0.31
CA LYS A 2 -10.13 -27.81 0.32
C LYS A 2 -9.46 -26.76 1.19
N LEU A 3 -9.30 -25.55 0.69
CA LEU A 3 -8.84 -24.39 1.45
C LEU A 3 -9.90 -23.99 2.49
N LEU A 4 -9.46 -23.75 3.72
CA LEU A 4 -10.29 -23.18 4.77
C LEU A 4 -10.27 -21.65 4.66
N GLU A 5 -11.40 -21.03 5.00
CA GLU A 5 -11.53 -19.57 4.98
C GLU A 5 -10.51 -18.93 5.94
N PRO A 6 -9.84 -17.84 5.52
CA PRO A 6 -9.01 -17.05 6.41
C PRO A 6 -9.84 -16.48 7.58
N THR A 7 -9.16 -16.15 8.67
CA THR A 7 -9.79 -15.64 9.91
C THR A 7 -9.18 -14.31 10.38
N THR A 8 -8.29 -13.75 9.56
CA THR A 8 -7.44 -12.61 9.87
C THR A 8 -7.66 -11.51 8.84
N PRO A 9 -7.47 -10.23 9.21
CA PRO A 9 -7.67 -9.12 8.28
C PRO A 9 -6.78 -9.16 7.03
N PHE A 10 -5.53 -9.61 7.16
CA PHE A 10 -4.63 -9.78 6.01
C PHE A 10 -4.95 -11.05 5.23
N GLY A 11 -5.43 -12.12 5.88
CA GLY A 11 -5.85 -13.34 5.20
C GLY A 11 -6.95 -13.09 4.17
N ASP A 12 -7.90 -12.21 4.49
CA ASP A 12 -9.00 -11.79 3.58
C ASP A 12 -8.52 -11.01 2.34
N LYS A 13 -7.24 -10.63 2.29
CA LYS A 13 -6.61 -9.94 1.15
C LYS A 13 -5.93 -10.89 0.17
N PHE A 14 -5.97 -12.20 0.43
CA PHE A 14 -5.46 -13.24 -0.45
C PHE A 14 -6.61 -13.95 -1.16
N GLU A 15 -6.46 -14.12 -2.47
CA GLU A 15 -7.36 -14.90 -3.31
C GLU A 15 -6.58 -16.10 -3.88
N PHE A 16 -7.09 -17.30 -3.62
CA PHE A 16 -6.51 -18.56 -4.09
C PHE A 16 -7.38 -19.16 -5.20
N THR A 17 -6.75 -19.60 -6.29
CA THR A 17 -7.44 -20.32 -7.36
C THR A 17 -6.61 -21.55 -7.80
N PRO A 18 -7.19 -22.76 -7.79
CA PRO A 18 -8.48 -23.15 -7.22
C PRO A 18 -8.51 -23.13 -5.67
N THR A 19 -9.70 -23.10 -5.06
CA THR A 19 -9.87 -23.22 -3.59
C THR A 19 -10.11 -24.64 -3.12
N SER A 20 -10.36 -25.59 -4.04
CA SER A 20 -10.48 -27.01 -3.74
C SER A 20 -10.19 -27.84 -4.98
N GLY A 21 -9.77 -29.08 -4.78
CA GLY A 21 -9.37 -29.97 -5.86
C GLY A 21 -9.19 -31.41 -5.41
N CYS A 22 -8.86 -32.28 -6.35
CA CYS A 22 -8.57 -33.69 -6.08
C CYS A 22 -7.31 -34.11 -6.83
N LEU A 23 -6.37 -34.73 -6.11
CA LEU A 23 -5.09 -35.18 -6.65
C LEU A 23 -5.04 -36.70 -6.63
N THR A 24 -4.62 -37.30 -7.74
CA THR A 24 -4.27 -38.73 -7.79
C THR A 24 -2.83 -38.94 -7.31
N VAL A 25 -2.46 -40.20 -7.09
CA VAL A 25 -1.11 -40.55 -6.64
C VAL A 25 -0.08 -40.08 -7.67
N GLY A 26 0.89 -39.27 -7.22
CA GLY A 26 1.94 -38.71 -8.07
C GLY A 26 1.52 -37.49 -8.91
N ALA A 27 0.25 -37.05 -8.83
CA ALA A 27 -0.19 -35.82 -9.49
C ALA A 27 0.25 -34.58 -8.70
N SER A 28 0.19 -33.44 -9.39
CA SER A 28 0.49 -32.12 -8.83
C SER A 28 -0.47 -31.11 -9.45
N GLU A 29 -0.83 -30.08 -8.68
CA GLU A 29 -1.72 -29.00 -9.12
C GLU A 29 -1.12 -27.67 -8.66
N THR A 30 -1.15 -26.68 -9.54
CA THR A 30 -0.65 -25.34 -9.24
C THR A 30 -1.78 -24.50 -8.66
N LEU A 31 -1.47 -23.75 -7.60
CA LEU A 31 -2.37 -22.79 -6.97
C LEU A 31 -1.90 -21.38 -7.30
N ASP A 32 -2.73 -20.63 -8.00
CA ASP A 32 -2.50 -19.22 -8.24
C ASP A 32 -2.98 -18.42 -7.02
N ILE A 33 -2.10 -17.55 -6.53
CA ILE A 33 -2.36 -16.73 -5.35
C ILE A 33 -2.23 -15.27 -5.76
N THR A 34 -3.32 -14.51 -5.60
CA THR A 34 -3.32 -13.06 -5.78
C THR A 34 -3.43 -12.40 -4.41
N PHE A 35 -2.58 -11.40 -4.16
CA PHE A 35 -2.60 -10.63 -2.92
C PHE A 35 -2.78 -9.15 -3.25
N CYS A 36 -3.79 -8.52 -2.65
CA CYS A 36 -4.06 -7.09 -2.80
C CYS A 36 -4.56 -6.52 -1.46
N SER A 37 -3.67 -5.82 -0.75
CA SER A 37 -3.96 -5.28 0.58
C SER A 37 -3.89 -3.76 0.60
N ASP A 38 -4.90 -3.15 1.21
CA ASP A 38 -4.96 -1.74 1.63
C ASP A 38 -4.45 -1.54 3.07
N ILE A 39 -4.12 -2.62 3.78
CA ILE A 39 -3.58 -2.61 5.13
C ILE A 39 -2.04 -2.53 5.03
N LEU A 40 -1.46 -1.53 5.67
CA LEU A 40 0.00 -1.33 5.75
C LEU A 40 0.62 -2.14 6.90
N GLY A 41 1.91 -2.43 6.77
CA GLY A 41 2.71 -3.08 7.81
C GLY A 41 3.05 -4.54 7.53
N GLU A 42 3.64 -5.18 8.52
CA GLU A 42 4.05 -6.58 8.45
C GLU A 42 2.85 -7.52 8.65
N PHE A 43 2.85 -8.63 7.92
CA PHE A 43 1.89 -9.70 8.08
C PHE A 43 2.56 -11.07 8.06
N SER A 44 1.91 -12.04 8.71
CA SER A 44 2.30 -13.44 8.71
C SER A 44 1.04 -14.30 8.78
N GLU A 45 0.56 -14.72 7.62
CA GLU A 45 -0.69 -15.44 7.47
C GLU A 45 -0.48 -16.95 7.31
N MET A 46 -1.36 -17.73 7.94
CA MET A 46 -1.34 -19.19 7.86
C MET A 46 -2.63 -19.68 7.19
N PHE A 47 -2.48 -20.24 6.00
CA PHE A 47 -3.57 -20.84 5.23
C PHE A 47 -3.57 -22.34 5.42
N ASN A 48 -4.75 -22.90 5.73
CA ASN A 48 -4.90 -24.31 6.03
C ASN A 48 -5.75 -25.01 4.98
N PHE A 49 -5.27 -26.15 4.51
CA PHE A 49 -5.94 -26.99 3.54
C PHE A 49 -6.37 -28.29 4.22
N GLN A 50 -7.67 -28.54 4.21
CA GLN A 50 -8.27 -29.78 4.69
C GLN A 50 -8.10 -30.89 3.63
N LEU A 51 -7.57 -32.03 4.06
CA LEU A 51 -7.44 -33.22 3.21
C LEU A 51 -8.58 -34.19 3.51
N GLN A 52 -9.22 -34.72 2.48
CA GLN A 52 -10.28 -35.70 2.69
C GLN A 52 -9.67 -37.03 3.15
N GLY A 53 -10.13 -37.56 4.29
CA GLY A 53 -9.65 -38.83 4.84
C GLY A 53 -8.42 -38.71 5.74
N SER A 54 -7.97 -37.49 6.04
CA SER A 54 -6.96 -37.21 7.07
C SER A 54 -7.51 -36.15 8.03
N ASP A 55 -7.19 -36.29 9.31
CA ASP A 55 -7.47 -35.25 10.31
C ASP A 55 -6.38 -34.16 10.32
N ASP A 56 -5.25 -34.42 9.65
CA ASP A 56 -4.16 -33.45 9.53
C ASP A 56 -4.50 -32.34 8.52
N LEU A 57 -4.18 -31.11 8.89
CA LEU A 57 -4.24 -29.95 8.00
C LEU A 57 -2.88 -29.72 7.34
N LEU A 58 -2.90 -29.49 6.04
CA LEU A 58 -1.72 -28.99 5.33
C LEU A 58 -1.70 -27.47 5.48
N SER A 59 -0.62 -26.91 6.04
CA SER A 59 -0.50 -25.46 6.29
C SER A 59 0.53 -24.81 5.37
N CYS A 60 0.19 -23.63 4.86
CA CYS A 60 1.08 -22.75 4.10
C CYS A 60 1.18 -21.40 4.83
N GLN A 61 2.40 -20.97 5.15
CA GLN A 61 2.63 -19.67 5.78
C GLN A 61 3.16 -18.68 4.75
N ILE A 62 2.49 -17.52 4.63
CA ILE A 62 2.91 -16.42 3.76
C ILE A 62 3.21 -15.20 4.64
N LYS A 63 4.39 -14.63 4.46
CA LYS A 63 4.85 -13.44 5.21
C LYS A 63 5.23 -12.33 4.25
N GLY A 64 5.03 -11.09 4.67
CA GLY A 64 5.41 -9.93 3.89
C GLY A 64 5.28 -8.65 4.67
N HIS A 65 5.66 -7.54 4.03
CA HIS A 65 5.51 -6.19 4.56
C HIS A 65 4.88 -5.34 3.46
N VAL A 66 3.66 -4.85 3.72
CA VAL A 66 2.97 -3.91 2.83
C VAL A 66 3.43 -2.49 3.16
N VAL A 67 4.16 -1.88 2.23
CA VAL A 67 4.61 -0.50 2.35
C VAL A 67 3.73 0.37 1.46
N GLY A 68 3.19 1.45 2.02
CA GLY A 68 2.39 2.40 1.28
C GLY A 68 3.24 3.23 0.32
N PRO A 69 2.62 3.89 -0.66
CA PRO A 69 3.33 4.85 -1.47
C PRO A 69 3.85 6.00 -0.59
N THR A 70 5.05 6.48 -0.90
CA THR A 70 5.72 7.54 -0.15
C THR A 70 6.08 8.69 -1.09
N PHE A 71 5.93 9.91 -0.59
CA PHE A 71 6.40 11.12 -1.24
C PHE A 71 7.30 11.88 -0.27
N ASN A 72 8.30 12.55 -0.80
CA ASN A 72 9.26 13.32 -0.03
C ASN A 72 9.45 14.72 -0.64
N PHE A 73 9.33 15.75 0.19
CA PHE A 73 9.80 17.09 -0.16
C PHE A 73 11.29 17.23 0.14
N ASP A 74 12.02 17.99 -0.66
CA ASP A 74 13.44 18.29 -0.42
C ASP A 74 13.68 19.23 0.78
N VAL A 75 12.62 19.83 1.32
CA VAL A 75 12.63 20.68 2.51
C VAL A 75 11.48 20.33 3.46
N ASP A 76 11.71 20.43 4.76
CA ASP A 76 10.69 20.23 5.80
C ASP A 76 9.84 21.49 6.02
N GLU A 77 10.42 22.67 5.77
CA GLU A 77 9.78 23.98 5.99
C GLU A 77 10.18 24.97 4.89
N ILE A 78 9.23 25.83 4.49
CA ILE A 78 9.46 26.93 3.56
C ILE A 78 9.64 28.23 4.36
N ASP A 79 10.85 28.49 4.84
CA ASP A 79 11.19 29.74 5.51
C ASP A 79 11.81 30.75 4.54
N PHE A 80 11.15 31.89 4.28
CA PHE A 80 11.71 32.95 3.43
C PHE A 80 12.71 33.86 4.17
N GLY A 81 12.78 33.77 5.49
CA GLY A 81 13.61 34.63 6.34
C GLY A 81 13.15 36.09 6.34
N VAL A 82 14.10 36.99 6.57
CA VAL A 82 13.86 38.45 6.51
C VAL A 82 13.77 38.88 5.04
N VAL A 83 12.58 39.32 4.63
CA VAL A 83 12.27 39.76 3.27
C VAL A 83 11.84 41.22 3.22
N SER A 84 12.06 41.87 2.08
CA SER A 84 11.68 43.27 1.88
C SER A 84 10.18 43.40 1.64
N TYR A 85 9.56 44.38 2.30
CA TYR A 85 8.14 44.68 2.08
C TYR A 85 7.87 45.07 0.62
N SER A 86 6.77 44.57 0.06
CA SER A 86 6.33 44.79 -1.33
C SER A 86 7.23 44.22 -2.44
N PHE A 87 8.21 43.37 -2.13
CA PHE A 87 8.99 42.66 -3.15
C PHE A 87 8.55 41.20 -3.27
N MET A 88 8.57 40.68 -4.50
CA MET A 88 8.24 39.28 -4.76
C MET A 88 9.44 38.39 -4.44
N HIS A 89 9.24 37.44 -3.53
CA HIS A 89 10.22 36.42 -3.20
C HIS A 89 9.72 35.06 -3.69
N LYS A 90 10.61 34.26 -4.28
CA LYS A 90 10.30 32.92 -4.81
C LYS A 90 11.28 31.91 -4.24
N LYS A 91 10.75 30.75 -3.88
CA LYS A 91 11.51 29.53 -3.59
C LYS A 91 10.96 28.40 -4.44
N THR A 92 11.85 27.54 -4.91
CA THR A 92 11.50 26.31 -5.60
C THR A 92 11.73 25.16 -4.64
N ILE A 93 10.76 24.28 -4.53
CA ILE A 93 10.86 23.03 -3.78
C ILE A 93 10.58 21.86 -4.72
N THR A 94 11.01 20.68 -4.33
CA THR A 94 10.93 19.47 -5.14
C THR A 94 10.13 18.41 -4.38
N LEU A 95 9.02 17.95 -4.97
CA LEU A 95 8.30 16.78 -4.50
C LEU A 95 8.76 15.55 -5.31
N SER A 96 9.29 14.55 -4.62
CA SER A 96 9.75 13.30 -5.22
C SER A 96 8.87 12.14 -4.78
N ASN A 97 8.35 11.35 -5.73
CA ASN A 97 7.77 10.05 -5.41
C ASN A 97 8.90 9.09 -5.04
N THR A 98 8.89 8.59 -3.81
CA THR A 98 9.88 7.64 -3.27
C THR A 98 9.35 6.21 -3.22
N SER A 99 8.17 5.95 -3.77
CA SER A 99 7.65 4.60 -3.95
C SER A 99 8.13 3.94 -5.23
N ASP A 100 8.10 2.60 -5.26
CA ASP A 100 8.49 1.79 -6.42
C ASP A 100 7.44 1.79 -7.55
N ILE A 101 6.31 2.48 -7.35
CA ILE A 101 5.19 2.53 -8.30
C ILE A 101 4.89 3.98 -8.70
N PRO A 102 4.46 4.23 -9.95
CA PRO A 102 3.94 5.54 -10.35
C PRO A 102 2.73 5.93 -9.48
N MET A 103 2.72 7.17 -8.99
CA MET A 103 1.66 7.69 -8.13
C MET A 103 1.12 9.01 -8.69
N GLU A 104 -0.19 9.15 -8.70
CA GLU A 104 -0.86 10.43 -8.93
C GLU A 104 -0.88 11.26 -7.63
N TYR A 105 -0.76 12.58 -7.75
CA TYR A 105 -0.77 13.48 -6.59
C TYR A 105 -1.58 14.74 -6.88
N VAL A 106 -2.14 15.32 -5.81
CA VAL A 106 -2.79 16.63 -5.81
C VAL A 106 -2.18 17.44 -4.69
N LEU A 107 -1.60 18.60 -5.01
CA LEU A 107 -1.02 19.52 -4.04
C LEU A 107 -1.99 20.67 -3.78
N SER A 108 -2.26 20.96 -2.50
CA SER A 108 -2.99 22.15 -2.08
C SER A 108 -2.19 22.91 -1.03
N VAL A 109 -2.06 24.21 -1.22
CA VAL A 109 -1.42 25.11 -0.25
C VAL A 109 -2.54 25.91 0.42
N PRO A 110 -2.78 25.74 1.73
CA PRO A 110 -3.78 26.51 2.43
C PRO A 110 -3.52 28.02 2.26
N GLN A 111 -4.57 28.79 2.01
CA GLN A 111 -4.52 30.26 1.83
C GLN A 111 -3.84 30.76 0.55
N ASP A 112 -3.34 29.88 -0.32
CA ASP A 112 -2.86 30.28 -1.64
C ASP A 112 -4.01 30.91 -2.47
N GLY A 113 -3.74 32.07 -3.08
CA GLY A 113 -4.73 32.84 -3.86
C GLY A 113 -5.67 33.77 -3.08
N THR A 114 -5.65 33.82 -1.74
CA THR A 114 -6.55 34.72 -0.98
C THR A 114 -6.03 36.17 -0.81
N PHE A 115 -4.73 36.40 -0.97
CA PHE A 115 -4.10 37.72 -0.82
C PHE A 115 -3.83 38.48 -2.14
N VAL A 116 -4.33 37.98 -3.28
CA VAL A 116 -4.14 38.66 -4.59
C VAL A 116 -5.06 39.89 -4.74
N LYS A 117 -5.95 40.16 -3.77
CA LYS A 117 -6.58 41.48 -3.64
C LYS A 117 -5.59 42.43 -2.97
N LYS A 118 -5.09 43.42 -3.72
CA LYS A 118 -4.49 44.61 -3.11
C LYS A 118 -5.52 45.23 -2.16
N GLU A 119 -5.26 45.21 -0.87
CA GLU A 119 -6.15 45.82 0.13
C GLU A 119 -6.06 47.34 0.17
N PHE A 120 -5.07 47.95 -0.50
CA PHE A 120 -4.93 49.41 -0.56
C PHE A 120 -4.52 49.86 -1.98
N GLU A 121 -5.37 50.71 -2.58
CA GLU A 121 -5.05 51.65 -3.66
C GLU A 121 -4.61 53.00 -3.08
#